data_AF-A0AA35Q6V6-F1
#
_entry.id   AF-A0AA35Q6V6-F1
#
_cell.length_a   1.000
_cell.length_b   1.000
_cell.length_c   1.000
_cell.angle_alpha   90.00
_cell.angle_beta   90.00
_cell.angle_gamma   90.00
#
_symmetry.space_group_name_H-M   'P 1'
#
loop_
_entity.id
_entity.type
_entity.pdbx_description
1 polymer ?
#
loop_
_entity_poly.entity_id
_entity_poly.type
_entity_poly.pdbx_seq_one_letter_code
_entity_poly.pdbx_strand_id
1 'polypeptide(L)'
;MTPKKTVDNTIQFITLIDGDLKLPIIAPDEDSGPLVKALVEDEPGKNLIGYRTWATMKELAQLLSKVTGLKAEVVTLPKSEPPVGVPPELAQELSDNFLY
;
A
#
# COMPACT_ATOMS: atom_id res chain seq x y z
N MET A 1 -0.10 3.22 7.09
CA MET A 1 1.15 2.53 7.48
C MET A 1 2.25 3.59 7.58
N THR A 2 2.78 3.82 8.78
CA THR A 2 3.86 4.80 8.98
C THR A 2 5.20 4.07 8.90
N PRO A 3 6.06 4.34 7.89
CA PRO A 3 7.36 3.70 7.79
C PRO A 3 8.23 4.03 9.01
N LYS A 4 9.00 3.06 9.49
CA LYS A 4 9.91 3.26 10.62
C LYS A 4 11.35 3.34 10.14
N LYS A 5 12.11 4.28 10.69
CA LYS A 5 13.56 4.38 10.44
C LYS A 5 14.31 3.61 11.53
N THR A 6 15.16 2.69 11.12
CA THR A 6 16.01 1.90 12.01
C THR A 6 17.29 2.67 12.41
N VAL A 7 18.04 2.13 13.37
CA VAL A 7 19.32 2.70 13.83
C VAL A 7 20.39 2.77 12.73
N ASP A 8 20.34 1.87 11.75
CA ASP A 8 21.24 1.82 10.58
C ASP A 8 20.76 2.70 9.41
N ASN A 9 19.76 3.56 9.63
CA ASN A 9 19.13 4.44 8.63
C ASN A 9 18.35 3.72 7.51
N THR A 10 17.93 2.48 7.74
CA THR A 10 17.03 1.75 6.83
C THR A 10 15.58 2.13 7.11
N ILE A 11 14.80 2.36 6.04
CA ILE A 11 13.37 2.64 6.09
C ILE A 11 12.60 1.31 5.99
N GLN A 12 11.91 0.93 7.05
CA GLN A 12 11.13 -0.29 7.10
C GLN A 12 9.64 -0.02 6.88
N PHE A 13 9.09 -0.73 5.90
CA PHE A 13 7.66 -0.87 5.68
C PHE A 13 7.19 -2.17 6.35
N ILE A 14 6.54 -2.05 7.51
CA ILE A 14 6.09 -3.19 8.30
C ILE A 14 4.63 -3.48 7.95
N THR A 15 4.34 -4.70 7.51
CA THR A 15 3.01 -5.10 7.00
C THR A 15 2.65 -6.52 7.41
N LEU A 16 1.35 -6.85 7.40
CA LEU A 16 0.85 -8.23 7.51
C LEU A 16 0.64 -8.88 6.13
N ILE A 17 0.70 -8.08 5.07
CA ILE A 17 0.54 -8.53 3.70
C ILE A 17 1.86 -9.14 3.20
N ASP A 18 1.76 -10.21 2.42
CA ASP A 18 2.92 -10.76 1.72
C ASP A 18 3.56 -9.68 0.84
N GLY A 19 4.86 -9.42 1.06
CA GLY A 19 5.61 -8.41 0.33
C GLY A 19 5.75 -8.68 -1.17
N ASP A 20 5.50 -9.92 -1.63
CA ASP A 20 5.48 -10.31 -3.05
C ASP A 20 4.07 -10.26 -3.67
N LEU A 21 3.02 -10.01 -2.87
CA LEU A 21 1.67 -9.81 -3.39
C LEU A 21 1.61 -8.51 -4.19
N LYS A 22 1.08 -8.59 -5.42
CA LYS A 22 0.81 -7.40 -6.22
C LYS A 22 -0.48 -6.73 -5.77
N LEU A 23 -0.41 -5.43 -5.58
CA LEU A 23 -1.52 -4.59 -5.15
C LEU A 23 -1.83 -3.50 -6.18
N PRO A 24 -3.10 -3.08 -6.32
CA PRO A 24 -3.45 -1.89 -7.08
C PRO A 24 -3.03 -0.66 -6.28
N ILE A 25 -2.05 0.09 -6.78
CA ILE A 25 -1.55 1.31 -6.13
C ILE A 25 -2.10 2.53 -6.87
N ILE A 26 -2.60 3.50 -6.11
CA ILE A 26 -3.16 4.76 -6.59
C ILE A 26 -2.47 5.92 -5.89
N ALA A 27 -2.29 7.04 -6.59
CA ALA A 27 -1.98 8.34 -6.00
C ALA A 27 -3.28 9.16 -5.92
N PRO A 28 -4.00 9.14 -4.78
CA PRO A 28 -5.38 9.62 -4.72
C PRO A 28 -5.56 11.07 -5.19
N ASP A 29 -4.61 11.94 -4.83
CA ASP A 29 -4.67 13.37 -5.14
C ASP A 29 -4.56 13.67 -6.64
N GLU A 30 -3.87 12.80 -7.39
CA GLU A 30 -3.62 12.96 -8.82
C GLU A 30 -4.59 12.14 -9.68
N ASP A 31 -4.91 10.91 -9.25
CA ASP A 31 -5.61 9.92 -10.06
C ASP A 31 -7.14 9.98 -9.90
N SER A 32 -7.64 10.34 -8.71
CA SER A 32 -9.08 10.22 -8.43
C SER A 32 -9.93 11.11 -9.32
N GLY A 33 -9.50 12.34 -9.60
CA GLY A 33 -10.23 13.27 -10.46
C GLY A 33 -10.44 12.73 -11.88
N PRO A 34 -9.37 12.39 -12.62
CA PRO A 34 -9.47 11.78 -13.94
C PRO A 34 -10.28 10.47 -13.95
N LEU A 35 -10.10 9.59 -12.96
CA LEU A 35 -10.83 8.32 -12.86
C LEU A 35 -12.33 8.53 -12.65
N VAL A 36 -12.72 9.42 -11.73
CA VAL A 36 -14.14 9.75 -11.48
C VAL A 36 -14.76 10.42 -12.70
N LYS A 37 -14.03 11.32 -13.36
CA LYS A 37 -14.50 11.95 -14.60
C LYS A 37 -14.81 10.90 -15.67
N ALA A 38 -13.91 9.95 -15.90
CA ALA A 38 -14.13 8.87 -16.86
C ALA A 38 -15.38 8.04 -16.52
N LEU A 39 -15.61 7.75 -15.24
CA LEU A 39 -16.80 7.03 -14.80
C LEU A 39 -18.10 7.81 -15.03
N VAL A 40 -18.08 9.14 -14.86
CA VAL A 40 -19.24 10.02 -15.10
C VAL A 40 -19.53 10.20 -16.60
N GLU A 41 -18.51 10.16 -17.45
CA GLU A 41 -18.63 10.29 -18.91
C GLU A 41 -19.05 8.98 -19.60
N ASP A 42 -18.97 7.84 -18.91
CA ASP A 42 -19.40 6.53 -19.42
C ASP A 42 -20.94 6.32 -19.26
N GLU A 43 -21.44 5.25 -19.88
CA GLU A 43 -22.83 4.83 -19.71
C GLU A 43 -23.12 4.42 -18.25
N PRO A 44 -24.34 4.71 -17.75
CA PRO A 44 -24.76 4.26 -16.43
C PRO A 44 -24.64 2.73 -16.24
N GLY A 45 -24.31 2.31 -15.02
CA GLY A 45 -24.24 0.89 -14.64
C GLY A 45 -22.89 0.22 -14.90
N LYS A 46 -21.85 0.98 -15.26
CA LYS A 46 -20.46 0.50 -15.35
C LYS A 46 -19.72 0.67 -14.01
N ASN A 47 -18.73 -0.20 -13.79
CA ASN A 47 -17.80 -0.11 -12.67
C ASN A 47 -16.39 0.17 -13.20
N LEU A 48 -15.63 1.02 -12.51
CA LEU A 48 -14.24 1.32 -12.81
C LEU A 48 -13.33 0.85 -11.67
N ILE A 49 -12.36 -0.01 -11.99
CA ILE A 49 -11.25 -0.33 -11.08
C ILE A 49 -10.09 0.59 -11.45
N GLY A 50 -9.87 1.64 -10.67
CA GLY A 50 -8.83 2.63 -10.91
C GLY A 50 -7.56 2.36 -10.11
N TYR A 51 -6.43 2.22 -10.79
CA TYR A 51 -5.10 2.19 -10.19
C TYR A 51 -4.05 2.71 -11.18
N ARG A 52 -2.97 3.27 -10.66
CA ARG A 52 -1.83 3.79 -11.43
C ARG A 52 -0.85 2.70 -11.79
N THR A 53 -0.63 1.77 -10.87
CA THR A 53 0.30 0.66 -11.08
C THR A 53 -0.15 -0.59 -10.33
N TRP A 54 0.25 -1.74 -10.86
CA TRP A 54 0.06 -3.05 -10.26
C TRP A 54 1.42 -3.58 -9.82
N ALA A 55 1.76 -3.36 -8.55
CA ALA A 55 3.12 -3.51 -8.03
C ALA A 55 3.14 -4.21 -6.67
N THR A 56 4.27 -4.81 -6.31
CA THR A 56 4.49 -5.38 -4.97
C THR A 56 5.03 -4.33 -4.01
N MET A 57 4.86 -4.55 -2.71
CA MET A 57 5.46 -3.66 -1.69
C MET A 57 6.99 -3.64 -1.79
N LYS A 58 7.61 -4.77 -2.17
CA LYS A 58 9.06 -4.85 -2.38
C LYS A 58 9.53 -4.02 -3.58
N GLU A 59 8.78 -4.04 -4.69
CA GLU A 59 9.06 -3.19 -5.86
C GLU A 59 8.98 -1.71 -5.49
N LEU A 60 7.99 -1.31 -4.67
CA LEU A 60 7.86 0.06 -4.19
C LEU A 60 9.02 0.47 -3.26
N ALA A 61 9.44 -0.41 -2.34
CA ALA A 61 10.59 -0.15 -1.46
C ALA A 61 11.89 0.01 -2.27
N GLN A 62 12.11 -0.84 -3.27
CA GLN A 62 13.25 -0.73 -4.19
C GLN A 62 13.21 0.59 -4.98
N LEU A 63 12.04 1.00 -5.46
CA LEU A 63 11.86 2.27 -6.16
C LEU A 63 12.19 3.46 -5.24
N LEU A 64 11.71 3.44 -4.00
CA LEU A 64 12.04 4.46 -3.01
C LEU A 64 13.55 4.53 -2.79
N SER A 65 14.21 3.38 -2.62
CA SER A 65 15.67 3.34 -2.47
C SER A 65 16.40 3.92 -3.67
N LYS A 66 15.96 3.58 -4.88
CA LYS A 66 16.55 4.10 -6.11
C LYS A 66 16.42 5.62 -6.23
N VAL A 67 15.26 6.18 -5.88
CA VAL A 67 14.97 7.62 -6.05
C VAL A 67 15.56 8.47 -4.93
N THR A 68 15.61 7.96 -3.71
CA THR A 68 16.04 8.74 -2.53
C THR A 68 17.49 8.47 -2.10
N GLY A 69 18.07 7.34 -2.53
CA GLY A 69 19.36 6.85 -2.03
C GLY A 69 19.31 6.24 -0.63
N LEU A 70 18.14 6.23 0.04
CA LEU A 70 17.96 5.61 1.35
C LEU A 70 17.75 4.11 1.22
N LYS A 71 18.33 3.30 2.10
CA LYS A 71 17.98 1.88 2.18
C LYS A 71 16.53 1.74 2.63
N ALA A 72 15.76 0.91 1.94
CA ALA A 72 14.38 0.62 2.29
C ALA A 72 14.08 -0.86 2.10
N GLU A 73 13.25 -1.41 2.98
CA GLU A 73 12.85 -2.81 2.95
C GLU A 73 11.41 -3.02 3.43
N VAL A 74 10.87 -4.18 3.09
CA VAL A 74 9.56 -4.63 3.56
C VAL A 74 9.77 -5.73 4.58
N VAL A 75 9.16 -5.56 5.75
CA VAL A 75 9.13 -6.57 6.81
C VAL A 75 7.70 -7.07 6.92
N THR A 76 7.48 -8.30 6.48
CA THR A 76 6.19 -8.99 6.64
C THR A 76 6.16 -9.68 8.00
N LEU A 77 5.23 -9.29 8.85
CA LEU A 77 5.00 -9.93 10.16
C LEU A 77 4.16 -11.20 10.01
N PRO A 78 4.27 -12.16 10.94
CA PRO A 78 3.34 -13.28 11.01
C PRO A 78 1.88 -12.81 11.11
N LYS A 79 0.97 -13.53 10.45
CA LYS A 79 -0.47 -13.28 10.46
C LYS A 79 -1.12 -13.25 11.86
N SER A 80 -0.47 -13.83 12.87
CA SER A 80 -0.91 -13.81 14.27
C SER A 80 -0.56 -12.53 15.03
N GLU A 81 0.31 -11.69 14.48
CA GLU A 81 0.71 -10.42 15.09
C GLU A 81 -0.31 -9.31 14.74
N PRO A 82 -0.51 -8.31 15.62
CA PRO A 82 -1.40 -7.21 15.33
C PRO A 82 -0.83 -6.25 14.28
N PRO A 83 -1.68 -5.57 13.48
CA PRO A 83 -1.24 -4.50 12.59
C PRO A 83 -0.48 -3.40 13.36
N VAL A 84 0.69 -3.00 12.87
CA VAL A 84 1.53 -2.00 13.53
C VAL A 84 1.15 -0.58 13.12
N GLY A 85 1.01 0.32 14.10
CA GLY A 85 0.77 1.75 13.85
C GLY A 85 -0.62 2.05 13.32
N VAL A 86 -1.59 1.20 13.65
CA VAL A 86 -2.99 1.31 13.29
C VAL A 86 -3.78 1.73 14.56
N PRO A 87 -4.72 2.70 14.45
CA PRO A 87 -5.63 3.02 15.54
C PRO A 87 -6.44 1.78 15.99
N PRO A 88 -6.71 1.58 17.30
CA PRO A 88 -7.41 0.39 17.80
C PRO A 88 -8.74 0.11 17.10
N GLU A 89 -9.47 1.15 16.72
CA GLU A 89 -10.75 1.08 16.03
C GLU A 89 -10.66 0.50 14.60
N LEU A 90 -9.50 0.61 13.95
CA LEU A 90 -9.24 0.07 12.61
C LEU A 90 -8.53 -1.29 12.65
N ALA A 91 -8.08 -1.74 13.82
CA ALA A 91 -7.24 -2.94 13.95
C ALA A 91 -7.97 -4.20 13.46
N GLN A 92 -9.25 -4.37 13.82
CA GLN A 92 -10.04 -5.53 13.41
C GLN A 92 -10.28 -5.53 11.90
N GLU A 93 -10.75 -4.42 11.34
CA GLU A 93 -11.03 -4.31 9.90
C GLU A 93 -9.79 -4.54 9.04
N LEU A 94 -8.64 -3.97 9.43
CA LEU A 94 -7.40 -4.19 8.69
C LEU A 94 -6.85 -5.61 8.86
N SER A 95 -7.03 -6.23 10.03
CA SER A 95 -6.69 -7.64 10.21
C SER A 95 -7.54 -8.52 9.30
N ASP A 96 -8.86 -8.31 9.28
CA ASP A 96 -9.75 -9.07 8.41
C ASP A 96 -9.39 -8.90 6.93
N ASN A 97 -9.05 -7.68 6.49
CA ASN A 97 -8.66 -7.44 5.09
C ASN A 97 -7.28 -8.01 4.71
N PHE A 98 -6.28 -7.93 5.59
CA PHE A 98 -4.90 -8.30 5.26
C PHE A 98 -4.60 -9.80 5.48
N LEU A 99 -5.47 -10.52 6.19
CA LEU A 99 -5.24 -11.92 6.56
C LEU A 99 -5.87 -12.94 5.60
N TYR A 100 -6.70 -12.52 4.64
CA TYR A 100 -7.11 -13.37 3.51
C TYR A 100 -5.93 -13.72 2.59
#